data_AF-A0A1E4LMY1-F1
#
_entry.id   AF-A0A1E4LMY1-F1
#
_cell.length_a   1.000
_cell.length_b   1.000
_cell.length_c   1.000
_cell.angle_alpha   90.00
_cell.angle_beta   90.00
_cell.angle_gamma   90.00
#
_symmetry.space_group_name_H-M   'P 1'
#
loop_
_entity.id
_entity.type
_entity.pdbx_description
1 polymer ?
#
loop_
_entity_poly.entity_id
_entity_poly.type
_entity_poly.pdbx_seq_one_letter_code
_entity_poly.pdbx_strand_id
1 'polypeptide(L)'
;MRLFCIQNGLRDRHSHYLQESEGIAEACRASGVALRLYAHRRVQPALAAATGAVPAFHHAPSTVLETDPVIGILSDYITLAAAFAADCAALAADGVGAGDIVLLPYAEAWAVHGLAQFLATLPGGCWPARPAGRCRCRCATLRPPS
;
A
#
# COMPACT_ATOMS: atom_id res chain seq x y z
N MET A 1 -5.57 3.07 15.94
CA MET A 1 -4.61 3.21 14.84
C MET A 1 -4.17 1.82 14.42
N ARG A 2 -4.26 1.48 13.14
CA ARG A 2 -3.77 0.21 12.59
C ARG A 2 -2.64 0.47 11.60
N LEU A 3 -1.77 -0.50 11.43
CA LEU A 3 -0.73 -0.49 10.41
C LEU A 3 -1.08 -1.48 9.30
N PHE A 4 -1.19 -0.99 8.07
CA PHE A 4 -1.34 -1.79 6.86
C PHE A 4 0.04 -1.86 6.19
N CYS A 5 0.73 -3.00 6.33
CA CYS A 5 2.08 -3.19 5.80
C CYS A 5 2.03 -3.96 4.47
N ILE A 6 2.57 -3.36 3.41
CA ILE A 6 2.65 -3.96 2.09
C ILE A 6 4.06 -4.51 1.87
N GLN A 7 4.16 -5.82 1.79
CA GLN A 7 5.37 -6.58 1.51
C GLN A 7 5.16 -7.35 0.19
N ASN A 8 4.95 -6.62 -0.92
CA ASN A 8 4.62 -7.22 -2.22
C ASN A 8 5.75 -8.08 -2.83
N GLY A 9 6.95 -8.07 -2.24
CA GLY A 9 8.02 -9.01 -2.54
C GLY A 9 8.02 -10.30 -1.71
N LEU A 10 7.27 -10.36 -0.60
CA LEU A 10 7.21 -11.53 0.29
C LEU A 10 6.55 -12.72 -0.42
N ARG A 11 7.38 -13.66 -0.84
CA ARG A 11 6.96 -14.90 -1.52
C ARG A 11 7.36 -16.15 -0.76
N ASP A 12 8.56 -16.15 -0.19
CA ASP A 12 9.16 -17.30 0.47
C ASP A 12 10.13 -16.87 1.59
N ARG A 13 10.69 -17.87 2.26
CA ARG A 13 11.56 -17.74 3.44
C ARG A 13 12.97 -17.21 3.15
N HIS A 14 13.40 -17.17 1.90
CA HIS A 14 14.76 -16.74 1.53
C HIS A 14 14.82 -15.24 1.20
N SER A 15 13.69 -14.54 1.31
CA SER A 15 13.61 -13.13 1.01
C SER A 15 13.85 -12.27 2.26
N HIS A 16 14.54 -11.14 2.10
CA HIS A 16 14.73 -10.13 3.15
C HIS A 16 13.40 -9.59 3.68
N TYR A 17 12.33 -9.69 2.88
CA TYR A 17 10.97 -9.31 3.27
C TYR A 17 10.45 -10.08 4.49
N LEU A 18 10.87 -11.34 4.71
CA LEU A 18 10.37 -12.11 5.86
C LEU A 18 10.89 -11.53 7.18
N GLN A 19 12.21 -11.37 7.30
CA GLN A 19 12.83 -10.85 8.53
C GLN A 19 12.34 -9.43 8.84
N GLU A 20 12.19 -8.60 7.81
CA GLU A 20 11.62 -7.26 7.98
C GLU A 20 10.15 -7.31 8.43
N SER A 21 9.34 -8.20 7.85
CA SER A 21 7.94 -8.39 8.26
C SER A 21 7.83 -8.84 9.72
N GLU A 22 8.70 -9.75 10.16
CA GLU A 22 8.75 -10.24 11.54
C GLU A 22 9.14 -9.11 12.51
N GLY A 23 10.14 -8.30 12.16
CA GLY A 23 10.53 -7.14 12.95
C GLY A 23 9.41 -6.09 13.07
N ILE A 24 8.71 -5.82 11.98
CA ILE A 24 7.52 -4.92 11.98
C ILE A 24 6.42 -5.50 12.86
N ALA A 25 6.15 -6.81 12.77
CA ALA A 25 5.15 -7.48 13.59
C ALA A 25 5.49 -7.44 15.07
N GLU A 26 6.77 -7.62 15.42
CA GLU A 26 7.26 -7.48 16.80
C GLU A 26 7.07 -6.06 17.33
N ALA A 27 7.48 -5.04 16.56
CA ALA A 27 7.34 -3.64 16.94
C ALA A 27 5.86 -3.24 17.13
N CYS A 28 4.97 -3.71 16.24
CA CYS A 28 3.53 -3.48 16.35
C CYS A 28 2.95 -4.10 17.63
N ARG A 29 3.33 -5.36 17.92
CA ARG A 29 2.91 -6.07 19.14
C ARG A 29 3.36 -5.34 20.41
N ALA A 30 4.62 -4.92 20.46
CA ALA A 30 5.17 -4.17 21.59
C ALA A 30 4.47 -2.82 21.79
N SER A 31 3.97 -2.21 20.71
CA SER A 31 3.32 -0.90 20.72
C SER A 31 1.79 -0.97 20.84
N GLY A 32 1.19 -2.16 20.92
CA GLY A 32 -0.26 -2.33 20.91
C GLY A 32 -0.94 -1.87 19.60
N VAL A 33 -0.19 -1.80 18.49
CA VAL A 33 -0.70 -1.43 17.18
C VAL A 33 -1.13 -2.69 16.43
N ALA A 34 -2.38 -2.72 15.96
CA ALA A 34 -2.85 -3.85 15.15
C ALA A 34 -2.19 -3.81 13.76
N LEU A 35 -1.58 -4.92 13.35
CA LEU A 35 -0.92 -5.09 12.06
C LEU A 35 -1.80 -5.90 11.10
N ARG A 36 -1.91 -5.41 9.86
CA ARG A 36 -2.36 -6.18 8.71
C ARG A 36 -1.24 -6.25 7.69
N LEU A 37 -0.73 -7.45 7.44
CA LEU A 37 0.37 -7.71 6.50
C LEU A 37 -0.19 -8.19 5.17
N TYR A 38 0.20 -7.55 4.08
CA TYR A 38 -0.10 -7.96 2.71
C TYR A 38 1.18 -8.46 2.05
N ALA A 39 1.06 -9.55 1.32
CA ALA A 39 2.15 -10.20 0.63
C ALA A 39 1.87 -10.30 -0.87
N HIS A 40 2.88 -10.78 -1.59
CA HIS A 40 2.71 -11.22 -2.95
C HIS A 40 1.63 -12.31 -3.04
N ARG A 41 0.81 -12.32 -4.09
CA ARG A 41 -0.28 -13.30 -4.27
C ARG A 41 0.21 -14.76 -4.35
N ARG A 42 1.48 -14.95 -4.71
CA ARG A 42 2.18 -16.25 -4.76
C ARG A 42 3.00 -16.55 -3.50
N VAL A 43 2.70 -15.90 -2.37
CA VAL A 43 3.30 -16.26 -1.09
C VAL A 43 3.04 -17.74 -0.78
N GLN A 44 4.06 -18.44 -0.29
CA GLN A 44 3.93 -19.85 0.08
C GLN A 44 2.82 -20.01 1.13
N PRO A 45 1.89 -20.98 0.98
CA PRO A 45 0.77 -21.13 1.91
C PRO A 45 1.18 -21.32 3.37
N ALA A 46 2.24 -22.10 3.62
CA ALA A 46 2.78 -22.30 4.96
C ALA A 46 3.33 -21.00 5.57
N LEU A 47 3.87 -20.11 4.73
CA LEU A 47 4.39 -18.81 5.17
C LEU A 47 3.24 -17.85 5.47
N ALA A 48 2.24 -17.76 4.59
CA ALA A 48 1.04 -16.96 4.82
C ALA A 48 0.30 -17.39 6.10
N ALA A 49 0.19 -18.70 6.34
CA ALA A 49 -0.40 -19.23 7.57
C ALA A 49 0.41 -18.85 8.82
N ALA A 50 1.74 -18.88 8.74
CA ALA A 50 2.62 -18.55 9.86
C ALA A 50 2.62 -17.04 10.20
N THR A 51 2.56 -16.17 9.19
CA THR A 51 2.64 -14.71 9.37
C THR A 51 1.28 -14.02 9.41
N GLY A 52 0.21 -14.72 9.04
CA GLY A 52 -1.12 -14.13 8.83
C GLY A 52 -1.19 -13.19 7.62
N ALA A 53 -0.20 -13.25 6.72
CA ALA A 53 -0.13 -12.38 5.55
C ALA A 53 -1.26 -12.66 4.55
N VAL A 54 -1.85 -11.59 4.01
CA VAL A 54 -2.86 -11.66 2.95
C VAL A 54 -2.18 -11.69 1.58
N PRO A 55 -2.40 -12.72 0.76
CA PRO A 55 -1.94 -12.71 -0.63
C PRO A 55 -2.79 -11.73 -1.43
N ALA A 56 -2.21 -10.59 -1.85
CA ALA A 56 -2.94 -9.56 -2.59
C ALA A 56 -2.21 -9.08 -3.85
N PHE A 57 -0.89 -8.87 -3.76
CA PHE A 57 -0.16 -8.13 -4.80
C PHE A 57 0.35 -9.03 -5.94
N HIS A 58 0.11 -8.62 -7.17
CA HIS A 58 0.46 -9.38 -8.38
C HIS A 58 1.94 -9.29 -8.77
N HIS A 59 2.57 -8.17 -8.47
CA HIS A 59 3.92 -7.84 -8.92
C HIS A 59 4.85 -7.61 -7.73
N ALA A 60 6.02 -8.24 -7.77
CA ALA A 60 7.11 -7.98 -6.84
C ALA A 60 7.83 -6.68 -7.25
N PRO A 61 8.55 -6.02 -6.33
CA PRO A 61 9.21 -4.76 -6.64
C PRO A 61 10.15 -4.81 -7.85
N SER A 62 10.91 -5.90 -8.01
CA SER A 62 11.85 -6.11 -9.11
C SER A 62 11.21 -6.65 -10.40
N THR A 63 9.89 -6.52 -10.57
CA THR A 63 9.22 -6.96 -11.80
C THR A 63 9.62 -6.08 -12.97
N VAL A 64 10.00 -6.71 -14.08
CA VAL A 64 10.20 -6.08 -15.39
C VAL A 64 9.22 -6.72 -16.35
N LEU A 65 8.42 -5.91 -17.06
CA LEU A 65 7.46 -6.40 -18.07
C LEU A 65 7.96 -6.14 -19.48
N GLU A 66 8.50 -4.95 -19.72
CA GLU A 66 9.04 -4.52 -20.99
C GLU A 66 10.58 -4.61 -21.00
N THR A 67 11.12 -5.25 -22.04
CA THR A 67 12.56 -5.47 -22.20
C THR A 67 13.22 -4.48 -23.15
N ASP A 68 12.43 -3.75 -23.94
CA ASP A 68 12.92 -2.66 -24.78
C ASP A 68 13.44 -1.51 -23.89
N PRO A 69 14.75 -1.16 -23.97
CA PRO A 69 15.34 -0.15 -23.10
C PRO A 69 14.86 1.29 -23.40
N VAL A 70 14.26 1.55 -24.57
CA VAL A 70 13.78 2.89 -24.95
C VAL A 70 12.44 3.20 -24.29
N ILE A 71 11.52 2.23 -24.28
CA ILE A 71 10.16 2.41 -23.77
C ILE A 71 9.91 1.73 -22.42
N GLY A 72 10.79 0.82 -22.01
CA GLY A 72 10.54 -0.09 -20.89
C GLY A 72 10.32 0.62 -19.57
N ILE A 73 11.13 1.64 -19.26
CA ILE A 73 10.98 2.40 -18.02
C ILE A 73 9.59 3.04 -17.92
N LEU A 74 9.11 3.66 -19.01
CA LEU A 74 7.82 4.34 -19.00
C LEU A 74 6.65 3.36 -19.03
N SER A 75 6.77 2.31 -19.85
CA SER A 75 5.74 1.26 -19.98
C SER A 75 5.52 0.52 -18.65
N ASP A 76 6.63 0.10 -18.01
CA ASP A 76 6.59 -0.58 -16.72
C ASP A 76 6.08 0.36 -15.64
N TYR A 77 6.52 1.62 -15.62
CA TYR A 77 6.03 2.59 -14.64
C TYR A 77 4.51 2.74 -14.68
N ILE A 78 3.92 2.91 -15.87
CA ILE A 78 2.48 3.10 -16.03
C ILE A 78 1.72 1.82 -15.69
N THR A 79 2.13 0.71 -16.29
CA THR A 79 1.44 -0.59 -16.15
C THR A 79 1.48 -1.09 -14.72
N LEU A 80 2.67 -1.09 -14.10
CA LEU A 80 2.84 -1.59 -12.73
C LEU A 80 2.17 -0.68 -11.71
N ALA A 81 2.18 0.65 -11.91
CA ALA A 81 1.46 1.56 -11.02
C ALA A 81 -0.05 1.32 -11.03
N ALA A 82 -0.65 1.16 -12.21
CA ALA A 82 -2.07 0.87 -12.35
C ALA A 82 -2.45 -0.48 -11.71
N ALA A 83 -1.63 -1.52 -11.93
CA ALA A 83 -1.83 -2.83 -11.32
C ALA A 83 -1.71 -2.76 -9.79
N PHE A 84 -0.72 -2.04 -9.26
CA PHE A 84 -0.53 -1.87 -7.82
C PHE A 84 -1.69 -1.11 -7.17
N ALA A 85 -2.20 -0.06 -7.82
CA ALA A 85 -3.38 0.68 -7.34
C ALA A 85 -4.62 -0.23 -7.26
N ALA A 86 -4.80 -1.11 -8.26
CA ALA A 86 -5.88 -2.09 -8.25
C ALA A 86 -5.73 -3.12 -7.11
N ASP A 87 -4.51 -3.60 -6.86
CA ASP A 87 -4.22 -4.53 -5.76
C ASP A 87 -4.49 -3.90 -4.38
N CYS A 88 -4.35 -2.58 -4.26
CA CYS A 88 -4.72 -1.85 -3.04
C CYS A 88 -6.21 -1.93 -2.70
N ALA A 89 -7.09 -2.42 -3.58
CA ALA A 89 -8.46 -2.76 -3.23
C ALA A 89 -8.56 -3.74 -2.03
N ALA A 90 -7.53 -4.58 -1.81
CA ALA A 90 -7.43 -5.42 -0.62
C ALA A 90 -7.37 -4.60 0.68
N LEU A 91 -6.67 -3.46 0.68
CA LEU A 91 -6.60 -2.55 1.82
C LEU A 91 -7.97 -1.91 2.09
N ALA A 92 -8.68 -1.52 1.03
CA ALA A 92 -10.05 -1.00 1.14
C ALA A 92 -11.03 -2.06 1.69
N ALA A 93 -10.89 -3.31 1.27
CA ALA A 93 -11.71 -4.42 1.77
C ALA A 93 -11.51 -4.65 3.28
N ASP A 94 -10.29 -4.46 3.78
CA ASP A 94 -9.96 -4.49 5.22
C ASP A 94 -10.24 -3.14 5.94
N GLY A 95 -10.86 -2.20 5.22
CA GLY A 95 -11.40 -0.96 5.74
C GLY A 95 -10.36 0.08 6.10
N VAL A 96 -9.24 0.17 5.36
CA VAL A 96 -8.23 1.25 5.56
C VAL A 96 -8.88 2.63 5.53
N GLY A 97 -8.49 3.52 6.44
CA GLY A 97 -9.03 4.87 6.50
C GLY A 97 -8.06 5.90 7.07
N ALA A 98 -8.55 7.13 7.26
CA ALA A 98 -7.74 8.29 7.62
C ALA A 98 -7.01 8.20 8.99
N GLY A 99 -7.38 7.26 9.85
CA GLY A 99 -6.74 7.02 11.15
C GLY A 99 -5.71 5.88 11.15
N ASP A 100 -5.41 5.33 9.97
CA ASP A 100 -4.49 4.21 9.80
C ASP A 100 -3.19 4.67 9.11
N ILE A 101 -2.15 3.86 9.25
CA ILE A 101 -0.87 4.06 8.56
C ILE A 101 -0.74 2.97 7.50
N VAL A 102 -0.40 3.37 6.28
CA VAL A 102 0.04 2.44 5.24
C VAL A 102 1.56 2.50 5.16
N LEU A 103 2.20 1.36 5.37
CA LEU A 103 3.64 1.20 5.31
C LEU A 103 4.02 0.37 4.08
N LEU A 104 4.87 0.94 3.23
CA LEU A 104 5.48 0.28 2.08
C LEU A 104 7.01 0.29 2.29
N PRO A 105 7.59 -0.76 2.90
CA PRO A 105 9.01 -0.76 3.28
C PRO A 105 9.95 -0.71 2.07
N TYR A 106 9.63 -1.47 1.03
CA TYR A 106 10.35 -1.44 -0.23
C TYR A 106 9.50 -0.77 -1.30
N ALA A 107 9.87 0.46 -1.67
CA ALA A 107 9.07 1.33 -2.51
C ALA A 107 9.78 1.64 -3.84
N GLU A 108 9.31 1.03 -4.92
CA GLU A 108 9.66 1.45 -6.28
C GLU A 108 8.80 2.65 -6.71
N ALA A 109 9.28 3.44 -7.65
CA ALA A 109 8.59 4.66 -8.10
C ALA A 109 7.14 4.39 -8.57
N TRP A 110 6.93 3.29 -9.29
CA TRP A 110 5.61 2.87 -9.75
C TRP A 110 4.68 2.45 -8.59
N ALA A 111 5.23 1.82 -7.54
CA ALA A 111 4.46 1.39 -6.37
C ALA A 111 4.01 2.60 -5.54
N VAL A 112 4.88 3.61 -5.40
CA VAL A 112 4.53 4.90 -4.79
C VAL A 112 3.43 5.59 -5.59
N HIS A 113 3.54 5.61 -6.92
CA HIS A 113 2.53 6.22 -7.78
C HIS A 113 1.18 5.50 -7.66
N GLY A 114 1.16 4.17 -7.74
CA GLY A 114 -0.05 3.36 -7.59
C GLY A 114 -0.68 3.52 -6.21
N LEU A 115 0.13 3.54 -5.15
CA LEU A 115 -0.35 3.81 -3.80
C LEU A 115 -0.99 5.20 -3.69
N ALA A 116 -0.35 6.23 -4.27
CA ALA A 116 -0.90 7.58 -4.26
C ALA A 116 -2.23 7.67 -5.03
N GLN A 117 -2.34 7.00 -6.17
CA GLN A 117 -3.60 6.88 -6.92
C GLN A 117 -4.70 6.25 -6.07
N PHE A 118 -4.40 5.13 -5.40
CA PHE A 118 -5.34 4.48 -4.48
C PHE A 118 -5.75 5.38 -3.32
N LEU A 119 -4.80 6.00 -2.61
CA LEU A 119 -5.09 6.85 -1.45
C LEU A 119 -5.96 8.05 -1.82
N ALA A 120 -5.82 8.59 -3.03
CA ALA A 120 -6.67 9.66 -3.54
C ALA A 120 -8.15 9.24 -3.73
N THR A 121 -8.44 7.94 -3.79
CA THR A 121 -9.81 7.41 -3.86
C THR A 121 -10.48 7.30 -2.48
N LEU A 122 -9.70 7.31 -1.40
CA LEU A 122 -10.24 7.18 -0.05
C LEU A 122 -10.93 8.48 0.37
N PRO A 123 -12.02 8.41 1.15
CA PRO A 123 -12.62 9.60 1.74
C PRO A 123 -11.57 10.34 2.55
N GLY A 124 -11.31 11.60 2.18
CA GLY A 124 -10.35 12.43 2.89
C GLY A 124 -10.78 12.56 4.36
N GLY A 125 -9.90 12.17 5.28
CA GLY A 125 -10.00 12.65 6.64
C GLY A 125 -9.88 14.17 6.61
N CYS A 126 -10.75 14.88 7.33
CA CYS A 126 -10.49 16.27 7.63
C CYS A 126 -9.15 16.31 8.36
N TRP A 127 -8.14 16.95 7.73
CA TRP A 127 -6.92 17.30 8.44
C TRP A 127 -7.36 17.99 9.73
N PRO A 128 -6.89 17.55 10.93
CA PRO A 128 -7.15 18.30 12.14
C PRO A 128 -6.73 19.72 11.84
N ALA A 129 -7.69 20.65 11.94
CA ALA A 129 -7.47 22.03 11.57
C ALA A 129 -6.16 22.47 12.22
N ARG A 130 -5.15 22.80 11.42
CA ARG A 130 -3.96 23.49 11.93
C ARG A 130 -4.50 24.62 12.82
N PRO A 131 -4.02 24.78 14.06
CA PRO A 131 -4.48 25.87 14.93
C PRO A 131 -4.48 27.16 14.10
N ALA A 132 -5.64 27.81 14.07
CA ALA A 132 -6.08 28.73 13.03
C ALA A 132 -4.98 29.69 12.53
N GLY A 133 -4.25 29.22 11.52
CA GLY A 133 -3.19 29.93 10.84
C GLY A 133 -3.43 29.81 9.34
N ARG A 134 -4.51 30.44 8.89
CA ARG A 134 -4.87 30.71 7.48
C ARG A 134 -4.68 29.51 6.53
N CYS A 135 -5.61 28.56 6.53
CA CYS A 135 -5.80 27.69 5.36
C CYS A 135 -7.26 27.78 4.92
N ARG A 136 -7.51 28.50 3.81
CA ARG A 136 -8.83 28.60 3.17
C ARG A 136 -8.99 27.42 2.21
N CYS A 137 -9.29 26.24 2.72
CA CYS A 137 -9.82 25.16 1.89
C CYS A 137 -11.33 25.17 2.03
N ARG A 138 -12.03 25.83 1.09
CA ARG A 138 -13.48 25.69 0.94
C ARG A 138 -13.74 24.28 0.43
N CYS A 139 -14.35 23.44 1.26
CA CYS A 139 -15.07 22.26 0.79
C CYS A 139 -16.25 22.77 -0.05
N ALA A 140 -16.11 22.76 -1.38
CA ALA A 140 -17.20 23.10 -2.28
C ALA A 140 -18.12 21.88 -2.41
N THR A 141 -19.24 21.92 -1.70
CA THR A 141 -20.39 21.06 -2.00
C THR A 141 -21.01 21.53 -3.32
N LEU A 142 -20.69 20.84 -4.40
CA LEU A 142 -21.39 20.99 -5.68
C LEU A 142 -22.83 20.49 -5.50
N ARG A 143 -23.80 21.40 -5.46
CA ARG A 143 -25.22 21.08 -5.73
C ARG A 143 -25.41 21.05 -7.26
N PRO A 144 -26.12 20.06 -7.82
CA PRO A 144 -26.44 20.05 -9.24
C PRO A 144 -27.52 21.10 -9.56
N PRO A 145 -27.50 21.71 -10.76
CA PRO A 145 -28.52 22.66 -11.19
C PRO A 145 -29.83 21.95 -11.54
N SER A 146 -30.93 22.60 -11.16
CA SER A 146 -32.33 22.31 -11.50
C SER A 146 -32.65 22.65 -12.95
#